data_AF-A0A2T3ZR99-F1
#
_entry.id   AF-A0A2T3ZR99-F1
#
_cell.length_a   1.000
_cell.length_b   1.000
_cell.length_c   1.000
_cell.angle_alpha   90.00
_cell.angle_beta   90.00
_cell.angle_gamma   90.00
#
_symmetry.space_group_name_H-M   'P 1'
#
loop_
_entity.id
_entity.type
_entity.pdbx_description
1 polymer ?
#
loop_
_entity_poly.entity_id
_entity_poly.type
_entity_poly.pdbx_seq_one_letter_code
_entity_poly.pdbx_strand_id
1 'polypeptide(L)'
;MCAWIPTTDMPSLRGKVAVVTGASCSVGIGLQIVRQLAQHGAKVYATTRSAKSAMKARNSFLQYPEIAPEAVEWLQLDLTDLRSITELAEDVKKRVSSLDILVSNATAITTSKKIVADRWEKNMAV
;
A
#
# COMPACT_ATOMS: atom_id res chain seq x y z
N MET A 1 22.58 -23.72 -3.75
CA MET A 1 21.25 -23.19 -4.11
C MET A 1 21.40 -21.69 -4.32
N CYS A 2 21.08 -21.16 -5.51
CA CYS A 2 21.04 -19.72 -5.73
C CYS A 2 19.82 -19.16 -5.00
N ALA A 3 20.03 -18.51 -3.86
CA ALA A 3 18.97 -17.82 -3.13
C ALA A 3 18.73 -16.46 -3.79
N TRP A 4 17.47 -16.13 -4.04
CA TRP A 4 17.09 -14.81 -4.54
C TRP A 4 17.15 -13.79 -3.41
N ILE A 5 17.93 -12.73 -3.59
CA ILE A 5 18.13 -11.66 -2.61
C ILE A 5 17.44 -10.39 -3.14
N PRO A 6 16.37 -9.90 -2.50
CA PRO A 6 15.57 -8.79 -3.02
C PRO A 6 16.38 -7.54 -3.38
N THR A 7 17.38 -7.20 -2.55
CA THR A 7 18.18 -5.99 -2.71
C THR A 7 19.14 -6.02 -3.90
N THR A 8 19.54 -7.20 -4.37
CA THR A 8 20.50 -7.35 -5.49
C THR A 8 19.86 -7.90 -6.74
N ASP A 9 18.83 -8.74 -6.59
CA ASP A 9 18.28 -9.54 -7.68
C ASP A 9 16.95 -8.97 -8.21
N MET A 10 16.34 -8.01 -7.51
CA MET A 10 15.15 -7.32 -8.01
C MET A 10 15.55 -6.26 -9.06
N PRO A 11 14.91 -6.26 -10.25
CA PRO A 11 15.22 -5.28 -11.29
C PRO A 11 14.88 -3.85 -10.85
N SER A 12 15.45 -2.87 -11.56
CA SER A 12 15.10 -1.46 -11.33
C SER A 12 13.64 -1.20 -11.70
N LEU A 13 12.94 -0.50 -10.83
CA LEU A 13 11.54 -0.08 -11.01
C LEU A 13 11.42 1.42 -11.26
N ARG A 14 12.51 2.07 -11.71
CA ARG A 14 12.51 3.50 -12.02
C ARG A 14 11.44 3.83 -13.06
N GLY A 15 10.64 4.85 -12.76
CA GLY A 15 9.53 5.29 -13.61
C GLY A 15 8.28 4.42 -13.50
N LYS A 16 8.28 3.37 -12.68
CA LYS A 16 7.09 2.56 -12.40
C LYS A 16 6.27 3.16 -11.28
N VAL A 17 4.96 3.05 -11.41
CA VAL A 17 4.00 3.45 -10.37
C VAL A 17 3.39 2.22 -9.73
N ALA A 18 3.43 2.17 -8.41
CA ALA A 18 2.84 1.10 -7.62
C ALA A 18 1.78 1.61 -6.63
N VAL A 19 0.71 0.85 -6.43
CA VAL A 19 -0.25 1.02 -5.34
C VAL A 19 -0.16 -0.19 -4.43
N VAL A 20 0.04 0.01 -3.13
CA VAL A 20 0.11 -1.06 -2.14
C VAL A 20 -1.01 -0.87 -1.12
N THR A 21 -1.91 -1.84 -1.03
CA THR A 21 -3.00 -1.79 -0.06
C THR A 21 -2.58 -2.32 1.31
N GLY A 22 -3.06 -1.66 2.38
CA GLY A 22 -2.89 -2.18 3.75
C GLY A 22 -1.49 -2.00 4.34
N ALA A 23 -0.73 -0.99 3.92
CA ALA A 23 0.62 -0.69 4.42
C ALA A 23 0.64 -0.03 5.82
N SER A 24 -0.39 -0.25 6.64
CA SER A 24 -0.63 0.47 7.89
C SER A 24 0.16 -0.02 9.10
N CYS A 25 0.73 -1.23 9.03
CA CYS A 25 1.46 -1.85 10.14
C CYS A 25 2.97 -1.71 9.94
N SER A 26 3.67 -1.20 10.95
CA SER A 26 5.12 -0.99 10.92
C SER A 26 5.94 -2.28 10.85
N VAL A 27 5.38 -3.41 11.29
CA VAL A 27 5.97 -4.75 11.19
C VAL A 27 5.25 -5.58 10.11
N GLY A 28 4.40 -4.94 9.30
CA GLY A 28 3.59 -5.62 8.30
C GLY A 28 4.32 -5.83 6.97
N ILE A 29 3.91 -6.88 6.26
CA ILE A 29 4.39 -7.20 4.91
C ILE A 29 4.19 -6.00 3.97
N GLY A 30 3.04 -5.33 4.05
CA GLY A 30 2.74 -4.16 3.23
C GLY A 30 3.78 -3.04 3.33
N LEU A 31 4.31 -2.74 4.52
CA LEU A 31 5.34 -1.72 4.68
C LEU A 31 6.68 -2.16 4.06
N GLN A 32 7.04 -3.44 4.22
CA GLN A 32 8.27 -3.98 3.62
C GLN A 32 8.18 -4.01 2.09
N ILE A 33 7.01 -4.30 1.52
CA ILE A 33 6.78 -4.19 0.07
C ILE A 33 6.95 -2.75 -0.38
N VAL A 34 6.33 -1.79 0.31
CA VAL A 34 6.50 -0.34 0.00
C VAL A 34 7.97 0.05 0.03
N ARG A 35 8.72 -0.41 1.04
CA ARG A 35 10.16 -0.20 1.16
C ARG A 35 10.94 -0.74 -0.04
N GLN A 36 10.74 -2.01 -0.39
CA GLN A 36 11.48 -2.62 -1.51
C GLN A 36 11.15 -1.96 -2.84
N LEU A 37 9.87 -1.66 -3.10
CA LEU A 37 9.46 -0.98 -4.34
C LEU A 37 10.10 0.42 -4.45
N ALA A 38 10.04 1.20 -3.37
CA ALA A 38 10.60 2.54 -3.35
C ALA A 38 12.14 2.56 -3.39
N GLN A 39 12.79 1.61 -2.73
CA GLN A 39 14.25 1.43 -2.78
C GLN A 39 14.74 1.13 -4.20
N HIS A 40 13.95 0.40 -5.01
CA HIS A 40 14.27 0.12 -6.41
C HIS A 40 13.81 1.23 -7.39
N GLY A 41 13.31 2.35 -6.87
CA GLY A 41 13.01 3.57 -7.62
C GLY A 41 11.58 3.70 -8.14
N ALA A 42 10.65 2.85 -7.69
CA ALA A 42 9.23 3.02 -8.01
C ALA A 42 8.64 4.20 -7.22
N LYS A 43 7.65 4.88 -7.82
CA LYS A 43 6.77 5.78 -7.08
C LYS A 43 5.65 4.95 -6.46
N VAL A 44 5.49 5.01 -5.14
CA VAL A 44 4.58 4.13 -4.41
C VAL A 44 3.46 4.92 -3.73
N TYR A 45 2.23 4.51 -3.95
CA TYR A 45 1.04 4.95 -3.22
C TYR A 45 0.68 3.90 -2.18
N ALA A 46 1.05 4.16 -0.93
CA ALA A 46 0.82 3.27 0.19
C ALA A 46 -0.53 3.61 0.85
N THR A 47 -1.44 2.66 0.94
CA THR A 47 -2.78 2.92 1.50
C THR A 47 -2.93 2.44 2.93
N THR A 48 -3.67 3.22 3.72
CA THR A 48 -4.04 2.86 5.10
C THR A 48 -5.49 3.26 5.39
N ARG A 49 -6.11 2.63 6.41
CA ARG A 49 -7.53 2.87 6.73
C ARG A 49 -7.81 4.23 7.37
N SER A 50 -6.81 4.89 7.95
CA SER A 50 -7.01 6.15 8.67
C SER A 50 -5.77 7.02 8.63
N ALA A 51 -5.95 8.34 8.71
CA ALA A 51 -4.85 9.30 8.79
C ALA A 51 -3.89 9.02 9.96
N LYS A 52 -4.41 8.53 11.09
CA LYS A 52 -3.59 8.13 12.25
C LYS A 52 -2.67 6.95 11.93
N SER A 53 -3.19 5.96 11.19
CA SER A 53 -2.40 4.82 10.72
C SER A 53 -1.38 5.26 9.67
N ALA A 54 -1.75 6.13 8.74
CA ALA A 54 -0.85 6.72 7.74
C ALA A 54 0.33 7.44 8.41
N MET A 55 0.05 8.29 9.40
CA MET A 55 1.10 9.03 10.12
C MET A 55 2.08 8.10 10.83
N LYS A 56 1.58 7.06 11.50
CA LYS A 56 2.45 6.06 12.15
C LYS A 56 3.31 5.32 11.13
N ALA A 57 2.72 4.84 10.04
CA ALA A 57 3.43 4.11 9.01
C ALA A 57 4.47 4.99 8.30
N ARG A 58 4.14 6.27 8.03
CA ARG A 58 5.08 7.28 7.53
C ARG A 58 6.25 7.47 8.48
N ASN A 59 6.01 7.64 9.78
CA ASN A 59 7.08 7.82 10.76
C ASN A 59 8.01 6.60 10.85
N SER A 60 7.46 5.39 10.75
CA SER A 60 8.27 4.18 10.67
C SER A 60 9.06 4.11 9.36
N PHE A 61 8.48 4.55 8.26
CA PHE A 61 9.12 4.57 6.95
C PHE A 61 10.28 5.58 6.87
N LEU A 62 10.16 6.74 7.53
CA LEU A 62 11.22 7.76 7.58
C LEU A 62 12.50 7.29 8.27
N GLN A 63 12.51 6.11 8.91
CA GLN A 63 13.71 5.49 9.46
C GLN A 63 14.62 4.86 8.40
N TYR A 64 14.20 4.83 7.12
CA TYR A 64 14.96 4.29 5.99
C TYR A 64 15.56 5.43 5.16
N PRO A 65 16.78 5.93 5.50
CA PRO A 65 17.39 7.09 4.86
C PRO A 65 17.77 6.84 3.40
N GLU A 66 17.83 5.58 2.97
CA GLU A 66 18.14 5.19 1.59
C GLU A 66 17.00 5.50 0.61
N ILE A 67 15.81 5.85 1.10
CA ILE A 67 14.63 6.12 0.29
C ILE A 67 14.23 7.58 0.42
N ALA A 68 14.10 8.27 -0.71
CA ALA A 68 13.56 9.62 -0.72
C ALA A 68 12.13 9.60 -0.13
N PRO A 69 11.80 10.46 0.85
CA PRO A 69 10.46 10.49 1.43
C PRO A 69 9.35 10.69 0.38
N GLU A 70 9.71 11.29 -0.76
CA GLU A 70 8.78 11.69 -1.81
C GLU A 70 8.49 10.55 -2.79
N ALA A 71 9.25 9.45 -2.67
CA ALA A 71 8.99 8.21 -3.39
C ALA A 71 7.72 7.51 -2.89
N VAL A 72 7.23 7.86 -1.68
CA VAL A 72 6.06 7.22 -1.07
C VAL A 72 5.02 8.24 -0.63
N GLU A 73 3.83 8.14 -1.21
CA GLU A 73 2.67 8.93 -0.82
C GLU A 73 1.67 8.05 -0.06
N TRP A 74 1.17 8.58 1.06
CA TRP A 74 0.25 7.86 1.95
C TRP A 74 -1.19 8.26 1.68
N LEU A 75 -2.00 7.33 1.17
CA LEU A 75 -3.40 7.57 0.84
C LEU A 75 -4.34 6.84 1.80
N GLN A 76 -5.55 7.36 1.95
CA GLN A 76 -6.59 6.70 2.72
C GLN A 76 -7.37 5.72 1.86
N LEU A 77 -7.58 4.51 2.35
CA LEU A 77 -8.42 3.48 1.73
C LEU A 77 -9.11 2.65 2.79
N ASP A 78 -10.44 2.64 2.76
CA ASP A 78 -11.26 1.66 3.47
C ASP A 78 -11.89 0.70 2.47
N LEU A 79 -11.38 -0.54 2.43
CA LEU A 79 -11.92 -1.59 1.56
C LEU A 79 -13.33 -2.05 1.94
N THR A 80 -13.82 -1.68 3.12
CA THR A 80 -15.19 -1.97 3.53
C THR A 80 -16.21 -0.96 2.98
N ASP A 81 -15.75 0.10 2.31
CA ASP A 81 -16.57 1.13 1.68
C ASP A 81 -16.23 1.28 0.18
N LEU A 82 -17.17 0.93 -0.69
CA LEU A 82 -17.03 1.06 -2.15
C LEU A 82 -16.80 2.51 -2.60
N ARG A 83 -17.31 3.49 -1.84
CA ARG A 83 -17.09 4.91 -2.14
C ARG A 83 -15.62 5.25 -1.95
N SER A 84 -15.02 4.80 -0.84
CA SER A 84 -13.59 5.00 -0.56
C SER A 84 -12.71 4.38 -1.65
N ILE A 85 -13.07 3.19 -2.15
CA ILE A 85 -12.35 2.53 -3.26
C ILE A 85 -12.43 3.38 -4.54
N THR A 86 -13.62 3.87 -4.86
CA THR A 86 -13.86 4.67 -6.07
C THR A 86 -13.15 6.02 -6.00
N GLU A 87 -13.20 6.69 -4.85
CA GLU A 87 -12.51 7.95 -4.60
C GLU A 87 -10.99 7.80 -4.72
N LEU A 88 -10.42 6.73 -4.13
CA LEU A 88 -8.98 6.44 -4.28
C LEU A 88 -8.62 6.20 -5.76
N ALA A 89 -9.42 5.41 -6.48
CA ALA A 89 -9.14 5.09 -7.87
C ALA A 89 -9.13 6.37 -8.73
N GLU A 90 -10.10 7.26 -8.54
CA GLU A 90 -10.16 8.55 -9.24
C GLU A 90 -9.01 9.48 -8.82
N ASP A 91 -8.62 9.50 -7.54
CA ASP A 91 -7.48 10.31 -7.08
C ASP A 91 -6.16 9.81 -7.67
N VAL A 92 -5.91 8.50 -7.68
CA VAL A 92 -4.71 7.91 -8.31
C VAL A 92 -4.69 8.20 -9.80
N LYS A 93 -5.82 8.06 -10.49
CA LYS A 93 -5.96 8.34 -11.93
C LYS A 93 -5.66 9.81 -12.28
N LYS A 94 -5.92 10.75 -11.37
CA LYS A 94 -5.57 12.17 -11.55
C LYS A 94 -4.07 12.44 -11.29
N ARG A 95 -3.43 11.64 -10.44
CA ARG A 95 -2.02 11.81 -10.05
C ARG A 95 -1.03 11.16 -11.00
N VAL A 96 -1.43 10.08 -11.68
CA VAL A 96 -0.55 9.31 -12.57
C VAL A 96 -1.19 8.99 -13.91
N SER A 97 -0.37 8.97 -14.95
CA SER A 97 -0.80 8.59 -16.31
C SER A 97 -1.05 7.09 -16.46
N SER A 98 -0.32 6.26 -15.71
CA SER A 98 -0.43 4.81 -15.74
C SER A 98 -0.10 4.19 -14.38
N LEU A 99 -0.78 3.09 -14.05
CA LEU A 99 -0.47 2.24 -12.90
C LEU A 99 0.19 0.96 -13.43
N ASP A 100 1.41 0.67 -12.97
CA ASP A 100 2.14 -0.52 -13.40
C ASP A 100 1.96 -1.70 -12.45
N ILE A 101 1.87 -1.43 -11.14
CA ILE A 101 1.89 -2.45 -10.09
C ILE A 101 0.74 -2.19 -9.10
N LEU A 102 -0.12 -3.19 -8.89
CA LEU A 102 -1.11 -3.20 -7.82
C LEU A 102 -0.83 -4.36 -6.88
N VAL A 103 -0.54 -4.05 -5.62
CA VAL A 103 -0.34 -5.03 -4.56
C VAL A 103 -1.56 -5.03 -3.65
N SER A 104 -2.43 -6.02 -3.85
CA SER A 104 -3.61 -6.28 -3.03
C SER A 104 -3.20 -7.04 -1.76
N ASN A 105 -2.65 -6.32 -0.78
CA ASN A 105 -2.11 -6.89 0.45
C ASN A 105 -2.98 -6.64 1.70
N ALA A 106 -3.90 -5.68 1.66
CA ALA A 106 -4.75 -5.40 2.81
C ALA A 106 -5.54 -6.65 3.24
N THR A 107 -5.65 -6.86 4.54
CA THR A 107 -6.42 -7.96 5.13
C THR A 107 -7.23 -7.46 6.31
N ALA A 108 -8.36 -8.10 6.57
CA ALA A 108 -9.11 -7.96 7.81
C ALA A 108 -9.23 -9.33 8.49
N ILE A 109 -8.64 -9.45 9.67
CA ILE A 109 -8.84 -10.62 10.52
C ILE A 109 -9.84 -10.20 11.59
N THR A 110 -11.09 -10.66 11.49
CA THR A 110 -12.10 -10.48 12.54
C THR A 110 -12.98 -11.70 12.71
N THR A 111 -13.45 -11.93 13.94
CA THR A 111 -14.50 -12.93 14.24
C THR A 111 -15.92 -12.37 14.08
N SER A 112 -16.04 -11.08 13.75
CA SER A 112 -17.31 -10.39 13.60
C SER A 112 -17.96 -10.68 12.24
N LYS A 113 -19.22 -11.11 12.23
CA LYS A 113 -20.07 -11.25 11.02
C LYS A 113 -20.71 -9.93 10.59
N LYS A 114 -20.07 -8.80 10.88
CA LYS A 114 -20.62 -7.49 10.52
C LYS A 114 -20.70 -7.37 9.00
N ILE A 115 -21.89 -7.07 8.49
CA ILE A 115 -22.11 -6.76 7.07
C ILE A 115 -21.64 -5.33 6.80
N VAL A 116 -20.93 -5.16 5.70
CA VAL A 116 -20.42 -3.90 5.17
C VAL A 116 -20.87 -3.75 3.71
N ALA A 117 -21.01 -2.48 3.27
CA ALA A 117 -21.55 -2.12 1.96
C ALA A 117 -22.85 -2.87 1.60
N ASP A 118 -23.68 -3.12 2.62
CA ASP A 118 -24.97 -3.81 2.55
C ASP A 118 -24.97 -5.20 1.88
N ARG A 119 -23.79 -5.81 1.68
CA ARG A 119 -23.65 -7.05 0.90
C ARG A 119 -22.66 -8.08 1.45
N TRP A 120 -21.53 -7.64 2.03
CA TRP A 120 -20.43 -8.55 2.36
C TRP A 120 -20.16 -8.57 3.85
N GLU A 121 -19.84 -9.74 4.40
CA GLU A 121 -19.18 -9.79 5.71
C GLU A 121 -17.82 -9.09 5.62
N LYS A 122 -17.44 -8.38 6.69
CA LYS A 122 -16.20 -7.60 6.72
C LYS A 122 -14.94 -8.38 6.33
N ASN A 123 -14.86 -9.66 6.66
CA ASN A 123 -13.72 -10.52 6.30
C ASN A 123 -13.67 -10.86 4.81
N MET A 124 -14.81 -10.80 4.11
CA MET A 124 -14.91 -11.09 2.67
C MET A 124 -14.77 -9.82 1.83
N ALA A 125 -14.99 -8.64 2.43
CA ALA A 125 -14.88 -7.36 1.76
C ALA A 125 -13.43 -6.85 1.63
N VAL A 126 -12.51 -7.38 2.45
CA VAL A 126 -11.11 -6.94 2.56
C VAL A 126 -10.20 -8.06 2.10
#